data_AF-A0A953RZT6-F1
#
_entry.id   AF-A0A953RZT6-F1
#
_cell.length_a   1.000
_cell.length_b   1.000
_cell.length_c   1.000
_cell.angle_alpha   90.00
_cell.angle_beta   90.00
_cell.angle_gamma   90.00
#
_symmetry.space_group_name_H-M   'P 1'
#
loop_
_entity.id
_entity.type
_entity.pdbx_description
1 polymer ?
#
loop_
_entity_poly.entity_id
_entity_poly.type
_entity_poly.pdbx_seq_one_letter_code
_entity_poly.pdbx_strand_id
1 'polypeptide(L)'
;MAIDQATVWETRPAAGSDNNGGAFIAGASGTDYSQQDSAQIAYTDLVIDASDAKKLTSSGHPFTSAHVGNTIKITGGTGFTTGRYQVLSVAAGVATMDRNVGTTSSTGGTGNLGGALATLAAAWTDGVTSNTYWLKGTLTVTSALTMARAVTSSDAGPNKIIGYGTVRGDGTRASWTTSSNSVDLIQFTQAKGYYFQNIEFSSSAGTPGFGLNAKTSNNSTGIVLDNCLLHGFNKAIRGDFSGDFGFVSIVLYRCRVYSCTSHGIHNDGGTFLLASYVHDNGGDGILQGNQSSMKPGVILVWRSVIKSNAGKGVNCQMQADEANGARFPIVIESDLLNNGGDNLYVQGNPTGIIAINSIIDSAGGYGINNLLSYFMFQVLGSIAWRANTTADTNNVPKSPSDVTLTGDPFTARGSDDFTLNSTAGAGAACRAIGQPVVFPP
;
A
#
# COMPACT_ATOMS: atom_id res chain seq x y z
N MET A 1 11.59 -27.40 8.82
CA MET A 1 11.38 -26.59 7.61
C MET A 1 10.38 -25.51 7.97
N ALA A 2 10.53 -24.30 7.44
CA ALA A 2 9.51 -23.27 7.57
C ALA A 2 8.43 -23.47 6.48
N ILE A 3 7.29 -22.80 6.62
CA ILE A 3 6.25 -22.73 5.58
C ILE A 3 6.89 -22.35 4.24
N ASP A 4 6.43 -22.98 3.15
CA ASP A 4 6.95 -22.74 1.80
C ASP A 4 6.73 -21.28 1.34
N GLN A 5 7.68 -20.71 0.59
CA GLN A 5 7.57 -19.34 0.08
C GLN A 5 6.42 -19.16 -0.94
N ALA A 6 6.04 -20.23 -1.66
CA ALA A 6 4.91 -20.25 -2.59
C ALA A 6 3.54 -20.37 -1.89
N THR A 7 3.51 -20.39 -0.55
CA THR A 7 2.26 -20.49 0.21
C THR A 7 1.38 -19.25 -0.01
N VAL A 8 0.11 -19.51 -0.30
CA VAL A 8 -0.95 -18.52 -0.34
C VAL A 8 -1.82 -18.67 0.91
N TRP A 9 -2.11 -17.56 1.56
CA TRP A 9 -2.96 -17.45 2.74
C TRP A 9 -4.31 -16.87 2.35
N GLU A 10 -5.37 -17.32 3.01
CA GLU A 10 -6.74 -16.87 2.77
C GLU A 10 -7.34 -16.28 4.06
N THR A 11 -7.83 -15.05 3.99
CA THR A 11 -8.43 -14.33 5.13
C THR A 11 -9.84 -13.84 4.77
N ARG A 12 -10.82 -14.19 5.61
CA ARG A 12 -12.25 -13.86 5.50
C ARG A 12 -12.80 -13.42 6.87
N PRO A 13 -12.67 -12.15 7.27
CA PRO A 13 -12.85 -11.73 8.67
C PRO A 13 -14.18 -12.03 9.35
N ALA A 14 -15.28 -12.09 8.60
CA ALA A 14 -16.60 -12.38 9.15
C ALA A 14 -17.01 -13.86 9.05
N ALA A 15 -16.25 -14.70 8.35
CA ALA A 15 -16.67 -16.07 8.01
C ALA A 15 -15.62 -17.14 8.30
N GLY A 16 -14.34 -16.79 8.21
CA GLY A 16 -13.22 -17.67 8.53
C GLY A 16 -13.02 -17.87 10.03
N SER A 17 -12.03 -18.69 10.38
CA SER A 17 -11.64 -18.96 11.76
C SER A 17 -10.12 -19.06 11.87
N ASP A 18 -9.53 -18.45 12.89
CA ASP A 18 -8.10 -18.56 13.16
C ASP A 18 -7.68 -19.94 13.70
N ASN A 19 -8.66 -20.83 13.91
CA ASN A 19 -8.41 -22.26 14.14
C ASN A 19 -8.35 -23.07 12.85
N ASN A 20 -8.65 -22.49 11.68
CA ASN A 20 -8.54 -23.15 10.39
C ASN A 20 -7.08 -23.26 9.93
N GLY A 21 -6.87 -24.15 8.94
CA GLY A 21 -5.60 -24.35 8.26
C GLY A 21 -5.11 -23.09 7.54
N GLY A 22 -6.00 -22.38 6.83
CA GLY A 22 -5.77 -21.02 6.37
C GLY A 22 -4.98 -20.84 5.07
N ALA A 23 -4.31 -21.88 4.58
CA ALA A 23 -3.34 -21.74 3.49
C ALA A 23 -3.21 -22.97 2.59
N PHE A 24 -2.62 -22.72 1.43
CA PHE A 24 -2.31 -23.72 0.40
C PHE A 24 -0.98 -23.38 -0.29
N ILE A 25 -0.19 -24.38 -0.68
CA ILE A 25 1.03 -24.20 -1.48
C ILE A 25 0.63 -24.03 -2.95
N ALA A 26 0.84 -22.85 -3.53
CA ALA A 26 0.51 -22.61 -4.93
C ALA A 26 1.28 -23.59 -5.84
N GLY A 27 0.55 -24.24 -6.76
CA GLY A 27 1.12 -25.23 -7.68
C GLY A 27 1.25 -26.66 -7.11
N ALA A 28 0.87 -26.90 -5.85
CA ALA A 28 0.78 -28.25 -5.31
C ALA A 28 -0.32 -29.07 -6.02
N SER A 29 -0.21 -30.40 -5.95
CA SER A 29 -1.09 -31.34 -6.67
C SER A 29 -2.47 -31.56 -6.04
N GLY A 30 -2.69 -31.13 -4.80
CA GLY A 30 -3.97 -31.26 -4.12
C GLY A 30 -4.98 -30.17 -4.49
N THR A 31 -6.12 -30.18 -3.82
CA THR A 31 -7.19 -29.17 -3.98
C THR A 31 -6.99 -28.05 -2.96
N ASP A 32 -7.10 -26.80 -3.38
CA ASP A 32 -7.00 -25.65 -2.47
C ASP A 32 -8.28 -25.50 -1.61
N TYR A 33 -8.26 -26.07 -0.41
CA TYR A 33 -9.33 -25.94 0.58
C TYR A 33 -9.22 -24.66 1.41
N SER A 34 -8.27 -23.76 1.16
CA SER A 34 -8.24 -22.47 1.86
C SER A 34 -9.38 -21.53 1.41
N GLN A 35 -9.92 -21.71 0.20
CA GLN A 35 -10.91 -20.83 -0.43
C GLN A 35 -12.38 -21.05 0.02
N GLN A 36 -12.59 -21.62 1.19
CA GLN A 36 -13.91 -21.79 1.81
C GLN A 36 -13.87 -21.30 3.27
N ASP A 37 -15.03 -21.02 3.85
CA ASP A 37 -15.08 -20.36 5.16
C ASP A 37 -14.71 -21.31 6.31
N SER A 38 -15.22 -22.54 6.28
CA SER A 38 -14.98 -23.56 7.30
C SER A 38 -13.83 -24.49 6.95
N ALA A 39 -13.20 -25.09 7.96
CA ALA A 39 -12.26 -26.19 7.76
C ALA A 39 -12.89 -27.28 6.89
N GLN A 40 -12.10 -27.86 5.98
CA GLN A 40 -12.52 -28.99 5.17
C GLN A 40 -12.75 -30.23 6.04
N ILE A 41 -11.87 -30.44 7.02
CA ILE A 41 -11.99 -31.52 8.01
C ILE A 41 -11.59 -30.95 9.37
N ALA A 42 -12.42 -31.24 10.38
CA ALA A 42 -12.08 -31.08 11.79
C ALA A 42 -11.75 -32.45 12.39
N TYR A 43 -10.49 -32.64 12.75
CA TYR A 43 -9.97 -33.88 13.29
C TYR A 43 -10.09 -33.92 14.82
N THR A 44 -10.45 -35.09 15.33
CA THR A 44 -10.50 -35.38 16.77
C THR A 44 -9.71 -36.63 17.17
N ASP A 45 -9.05 -37.28 16.21
CA ASP A 45 -8.42 -38.59 16.37
C ASP A 45 -7.05 -38.67 15.67
N LEU A 46 -6.33 -37.55 15.58
CA LEU A 46 -5.01 -37.54 14.96
C LEU A 46 -4.04 -38.46 15.71
N VAL A 47 -3.19 -39.14 14.95
CA VAL A 47 -2.14 -40.03 15.46
C VAL A 47 -0.82 -39.73 14.75
N ILE A 48 0.23 -39.52 15.52
CA ILE A 48 1.61 -39.38 15.04
C ILE A 48 2.22 -40.78 14.92
N ASP A 49 2.84 -41.08 13.78
CA ASP A 49 3.49 -42.36 13.53
C ASP A 49 4.53 -42.71 14.63
N ALA A 50 4.68 -44.00 14.91
CA ALA A 50 5.57 -44.47 15.96
C ALA A 50 7.06 -44.25 15.67
N SER A 51 7.41 -44.16 14.38
CA SER A 51 8.80 -44.07 13.90
C SER A 51 9.17 -42.71 13.32
N ASP A 52 8.18 -41.90 12.91
CA ASP A 52 8.42 -40.61 12.25
C ASP A 52 7.45 -39.53 12.72
N ALA A 53 7.97 -38.54 13.45
CA ALA A 53 7.18 -37.43 13.99
C ALA A 53 6.61 -36.49 12.92
N LYS A 54 6.95 -36.67 11.64
CA LYS A 54 6.35 -35.94 10.51
C LYS A 54 5.17 -36.67 9.88
N LYS A 55 4.93 -37.94 10.23
CA LYS A 55 3.82 -38.71 9.68
C LYS A 55 2.60 -38.60 10.57
N LEU A 56 1.50 -38.19 9.96
CA LEU A 56 0.23 -37.93 10.63
C LEU A 56 -0.89 -38.73 9.98
N THR A 57 -1.72 -39.35 10.79
CA THR A 57 -2.87 -40.16 10.36
C THR A 57 -4.12 -39.81 11.15
N SER A 58 -5.27 -40.22 10.62
CA SER A 58 -6.56 -40.22 11.30
C SER A 58 -7.32 -41.45 10.82
N SER A 59 -7.96 -42.15 11.75
CA SER A 59 -8.75 -43.33 11.44
C SER A 59 -10.13 -42.96 10.90
N GLY A 60 -10.74 -41.92 11.48
CA GLY A 60 -12.06 -41.43 11.08
C GLY A 60 -12.03 -40.64 9.77
N HIS A 61 -10.93 -39.97 9.48
CA HIS A 61 -10.76 -39.17 8.26
C HIS A 61 -9.36 -39.35 7.64
N PRO A 62 -9.04 -40.52 7.05
CA PRO A 62 -7.73 -40.76 6.44
C PRO A 62 -7.33 -39.66 5.44
N PHE A 63 -6.04 -39.30 5.41
CA PHE A 63 -5.57 -38.28 4.48
C PHE A 63 -5.65 -38.79 3.04
N THR A 64 -5.99 -37.90 2.10
CA THR A 64 -6.06 -38.21 0.67
C THR A 64 -5.09 -37.35 -0.13
N SER A 65 -4.81 -37.73 -1.38
CA SER A 65 -3.98 -36.93 -2.29
C SER A 65 -4.53 -35.50 -2.49
N ALA A 66 -5.84 -35.29 -2.35
CA ALA A 66 -6.44 -33.96 -2.42
C ALA A 66 -6.00 -33.02 -1.28
N HIS A 67 -5.50 -33.56 -0.16
CA HIS A 67 -5.04 -32.75 0.98
C HIS A 67 -3.64 -32.16 0.75
N VAL A 68 -2.86 -32.69 -0.19
CA VAL A 68 -1.50 -32.23 -0.48
C VAL A 68 -1.49 -30.74 -0.82
N GLY A 69 -0.56 -29.99 -0.22
CA GLY A 69 -0.44 -28.54 -0.35
C GLY A 69 -1.25 -27.75 0.68
N ASN A 70 -2.29 -28.32 1.29
CA ASN A 70 -3.06 -27.62 2.32
C ASN A 70 -2.31 -27.57 3.64
N THR A 71 -2.69 -26.58 4.45
CA THR A 71 -2.26 -26.48 5.84
C THR A 71 -3.30 -27.08 6.80
N ILE A 72 -2.82 -27.78 7.84
CA ILE A 72 -3.60 -28.17 9.02
C ILE A 72 -3.15 -27.36 10.22
N LYS A 73 -4.10 -26.78 10.97
CA LYS A 73 -3.84 -26.19 12.28
C LYS A 73 -4.07 -27.26 13.35
N ILE A 74 -3.00 -27.73 13.99
CA ILE A 74 -3.08 -28.57 15.18
C ILE A 74 -3.46 -27.68 16.37
N THR A 75 -4.57 -28.02 17.02
CA THR A 75 -5.17 -27.21 18.10
C THR A 75 -4.91 -27.78 19.49
N GLY A 76 -4.55 -29.06 19.61
CA GLY A 76 -4.24 -29.69 20.89
C GLY A 76 -4.11 -31.21 20.82
N GLY A 77 -3.91 -31.83 21.99
CA GLY A 77 -3.71 -33.27 22.18
C GLY A 77 -2.40 -33.56 22.92
N THR A 78 -2.41 -34.54 23.82
CA THR A 78 -1.20 -34.90 24.59
C THR A 78 -0.10 -35.39 23.65
N GLY A 79 1.08 -34.78 23.73
CA GLY A 79 2.22 -35.09 22.87
C GLY A 79 2.19 -34.44 21.49
N PHE A 80 1.15 -33.66 21.16
CA PHE A 80 1.10 -32.84 19.95
C PHE A 80 1.65 -31.43 20.20
N THR A 81 2.34 -30.88 19.21
CA THR A 81 2.75 -29.48 19.20
C THR A 81 1.70 -28.67 18.44
N THR A 82 1.10 -27.68 19.08
CA THR A 82 0.11 -26.80 18.43
C THR A 82 0.79 -25.91 17.38
N GLY A 83 0.19 -25.75 16.21
CA GLY A 83 0.78 -24.98 15.11
C GLY A 83 0.17 -25.28 13.75
N ARG A 84 0.60 -24.56 12.72
CA ARG A 84 0.18 -24.76 11.32
C ARG A 84 1.22 -25.54 10.53
N TYR A 85 0.84 -26.68 9.97
CA TYR A 85 1.74 -27.60 9.27
C TYR A 85 1.24 -27.87 7.85
N GLN A 86 2.14 -28.02 6.90
CA GLN A 86 1.80 -28.27 5.49
C GLN A 86 1.84 -29.76 5.18
N VAL A 87 0.81 -30.24 4.48
CA VAL A 87 0.77 -31.61 3.96
C VAL A 87 1.61 -31.66 2.69
N LEU A 88 2.82 -32.22 2.75
CA LEU A 88 3.72 -32.29 1.60
C LEU A 88 3.38 -33.44 0.65
N SER A 89 2.96 -34.56 1.21
CA SER A 89 2.59 -35.76 0.46
C SER A 89 1.65 -36.62 1.28
N VAL A 90 0.93 -37.52 0.60
CA VAL A 90 0.07 -38.50 1.23
C VAL A 90 0.29 -39.86 0.58
N ALA A 91 0.48 -40.90 1.39
CA ALA A 91 0.59 -42.29 0.95
C ALA A 91 -0.20 -43.21 1.89
N ALA A 92 -1.07 -44.05 1.33
CA ALA A 92 -1.87 -45.03 2.09
C ALA A 92 -2.60 -44.44 3.32
N GLY A 93 -3.19 -43.25 3.19
CA GLY A 93 -3.92 -42.59 4.29
C GLY A 93 -3.05 -41.79 5.26
N VAL A 94 -1.73 -41.81 5.09
CA VAL A 94 -0.73 -41.14 5.95
C VAL A 94 -0.22 -39.88 5.28
N ALA A 95 -0.39 -38.72 5.93
CA ALA A 95 0.22 -37.48 5.50
C ALA A 95 1.67 -37.38 5.99
N THR A 96 2.57 -36.90 5.13
CA THR A 96 3.89 -36.41 5.53
C THR A 96 3.85 -34.89 5.66
N MET A 97 4.17 -34.39 6.84
CA MET A 97 4.15 -32.97 7.18
C MET A 97 5.50 -32.30 6.91
N ASP A 98 5.51 -30.97 6.78
CA ASP A 98 6.72 -30.16 6.54
C ASP A 98 7.74 -30.21 7.69
N ARG A 99 7.27 -30.52 8.90
CA ARG A 99 8.08 -30.62 10.11
C ARG A 99 7.39 -31.50 11.15
N ASN A 100 8.10 -31.81 12.23
CA ASN A 100 7.60 -32.66 13.30
C ASN A 100 6.36 -32.03 13.95
N VAL A 101 5.27 -32.81 14.05
CA VAL A 101 3.98 -32.36 14.63
C VAL A 101 3.86 -32.65 16.14
N GLY A 102 4.87 -33.28 16.73
CA GLY A 102 4.90 -33.62 18.15
C GLY A 102 5.83 -34.80 18.45
N THR A 103 5.54 -35.51 19.53
CA THR A 103 6.23 -36.73 19.95
C THR A 103 5.66 -37.94 19.20
N THR A 104 6.51 -38.84 18.72
CA THR A 104 6.08 -40.08 18.03
C THR A 104 5.13 -40.91 18.89
N SER A 105 4.25 -41.68 18.25
CA SER A 105 3.21 -42.51 18.90
C SER A 105 2.13 -41.75 19.67
N SER A 106 2.10 -40.42 19.63
CA SER A 106 1.03 -39.65 20.29
C SER A 106 -0.31 -39.88 19.58
N THR A 107 -1.39 -39.97 20.35
CA THR A 107 -2.75 -40.23 19.84
C THR A 107 -3.75 -39.22 20.42
N GLY A 108 -4.93 -39.11 19.80
CA GLY A 108 -5.99 -38.21 20.25
C GLY A 108 -5.70 -36.73 19.97
N GLY A 109 -4.91 -36.45 18.94
CA GLY A 109 -4.66 -35.08 18.51
C GLY A 109 -5.88 -34.46 17.83
N THR A 110 -6.00 -33.14 17.93
CA THR A 110 -7.08 -32.34 17.33
C THR A 110 -6.50 -31.32 16.34
N GLY A 111 -7.23 -31.04 15.27
CA GLY A 111 -6.82 -30.00 14.32
C GLY A 111 -7.77 -29.81 13.15
N ASN A 112 -7.58 -28.73 12.40
CA ASN A 112 -8.46 -28.34 11.29
C ASN A 112 -7.66 -28.17 9.99
N LEU A 113 -8.05 -28.91 8.95
CA LEU A 113 -7.42 -28.85 7.62
C LEU A 113 -8.17 -27.90 6.70
N GLY A 114 -7.47 -27.03 5.99
CA GLY A 114 -8.09 -26.06 5.08
C GLY A 114 -8.95 -25.03 5.82
N GLY A 115 -9.85 -24.38 5.09
CA GLY A 115 -10.66 -23.25 5.55
C GLY A 115 -9.89 -21.94 5.66
N ALA A 116 -10.58 -20.83 5.45
CA ALA A 116 -10.03 -19.48 5.53
C ALA A 116 -9.81 -19.03 6.98
N LEU A 117 -8.83 -18.16 7.19
CA LEU A 117 -8.58 -17.51 8.48
C LEU A 117 -9.57 -16.37 8.72
N ALA A 118 -9.79 -16.01 9.99
CA ALA A 118 -10.54 -14.81 10.33
C ALA A 118 -9.63 -13.57 10.24
N THR A 119 -8.38 -13.67 10.67
CA THR A 119 -7.50 -12.50 10.75
C THR A 119 -6.29 -12.60 9.85
N LEU A 120 -5.90 -11.45 9.30
CA LEU A 120 -4.63 -11.32 8.59
C LEU A 120 -3.45 -11.50 9.57
N ALA A 121 -3.64 -11.17 10.86
CA ALA A 121 -2.65 -11.38 11.91
C ALA A 121 -2.28 -12.86 12.07
N ALA A 122 -3.27 -13.77 12.07
CA ALA A 122 -3.01 -15.20 12.14
C ALA A 122 -2.23 -15.71 10.93
N ALA A 123 -2.55 -15.24 9.72
CA ALA A 123 -1.78 -15.54 8.52
C ALA A 123 -0.34 -15.01 8.64
N TRP A 124 -0.21 -13.79 9.14
CA TRP A 124 1.05 -13.09 9.28
C TRP A 124 1.96 -13.64 10.38
N THR A 125 1.42 -14.33 11.39
CA THR A 125 2.25 -15.02 12.38
C THR A 125 2.97 -16.23 11.77
N ASP A 126 2.27 -17.01 10.94
CA ASP A 126 2.78 -18.29 10.44
C ASP A 126 3.44 -18.20 9.06
N GLY A 127 3.15 -17.17 8.25
CA GLY A 127 3.72 -17.02 6.92
C GLY A 127 5.23 -16.80 6.92
N VAL A 128 5.82 -16.68 5.74
CA VAL A 128 7.22 -16.28 5.53
C VAL A 128 7.34 -15.16 4.48
N THR A 129 8.56 -14.74 4.15
CA THR A 129 8.81 -13.83 3.02
C THR A 129 8.31 -14.43 1.70
N SER A 130 7.92 -13.57 0.76
CA SER A 130 7.40 -13.93 -0.56
C SER A 130 6.01 -14.60 -0.59
N ASN A 131 5.39 -14.86 0.56
CA ASN A 131 4.02 -15.38 0.60
C ASN A 131 3.01 -14.36 0.04
N THR A 132 1.89 -14.88 -0.46
CA THR A 132 0.73 -14.08 -0.88
C THR A 132 -0.40 -14.24 0.13
N TYR A 133 -1.04 -13.14 0.50
CA TYR A 133 -2.14 -13.06 1.46
C TYR A 133 -3.36 -12.50 0.75
N TRP A 134 -4.37 -13.33 0.57
CA TRP A 134 -5.65 -12.95 -0.02
C TRP A 134 -6.61 -12.48 1.08
N LEU A 135 -7.23 -11.33 0.85
CA LEU A 135 -8.25 -10.77 1.73
C LEU A 135 -9.58 -10.66 0.98
N LYS A 136 -10.64 -11.21 1.57
CA LYS A 136 -12.03 -11.05 1.09
C LYS A 136 -12.90 -10.40 2.16
N GLY A 137 -13.68 -9.41 1.74
CA GLY A 137 -14.60 -8.68 2.61
C GLY A 137 -13.93 -7.56 3.41
N THR A 138 -14.43 -7.31 4.62
CA THR A 138 -14.01 -6.18 5.46
C THR A 138 -13.23 -6.64 6.69
N LEU A 139 -11.94 -6.32 6.74
CA LEU A 139 -11.10 -6.46 7.93
C LEU A 139 -11.21 -5.20 8.79
N THR A 140 -11.78 -5.32 9.98
CA THR A 140 -11.81 -4.23 10.96
C THR A 140 -10.80 -4.50 12.06
N VAL A 141 -9.93 -3.53 12.35
CA VAL A 141 -8.90 -3.66 13.40
C VAL A 141 -9.10 -2.62 14.49
N THR A 142 -8.79 -3.01 15.73
CA THR A 142 -8.78 -2.13 16.91
C THR A 142 -7.36 -1.78 17.37
N SER A 143 -6.35 -2.32 16.71
CA SER A 143 -4.93 -2.08 16.94
C SER A 143 -4.18 -2.23 15.62
N ALA A 144 -3.04 -1.55 15.50
CA ALA A 144 -2.19 -1.64 14.31
C ALA A 144 -1.69 -3.07 14.06
N LEU A 145 -1.64 -3.49 12.79
CA LEU A 145 -0.86 -4.65 12.39
C LEU A 145 0.59 -4.24 12.13
N THR A 146 1.53 -4.90 12.81
CA THR A 146 2.97 -4.63 12.62
C THR A 146 3.55 -5.47 11.49
N MET A 147 4.06 -4.77 10.47
CA MET A 147 4.78 -5.32 9.32
C MET A 147 6.28 -5.17 9.55
N ALA A 148 6.95 -6.26 9.93
CA ALA A 148 8.37 -6.26 10.31
C ALA A 148 9.29 -7.09 9.40
N ARG A 149 8.73 -7.86 8.46
CA ARG A 149 9.53 -8.73 7.58
C ARG A 149 10.29 -7.90 6.55
N ALA A 150 11.53 -8.28 6.31
CA ALA A 150 12.39 -7.66 5.31
C ALA A 150 12.71 -8.67 4.21
N VAL A 151 12.13 -8.45 3.03
CA VAL A 151 12.50 -9.19 1.81
C VAL A 151 13.93 -8.81 1.41
N THR A 152 14.69 -9.81 1.00
CA THR A 152 16.10 -9.76 0.60
C THR A 152 16.26 -10.22 -0.86
N SER A 153 17.46 -10.09 -1.43
CA SER A 153 17.72 -10.51 -2.82
C SER A 153 17.64 -12.02 -3.05
N SER A 154 17.63 -12.83 -1.99
CA SER A 154 17.46 -14.29 -2.06
C SER A 154 16.00 -14.74 -2.03
N ASP A 155 15.06 -13.82 -1.77
CA ASP A 155 13.64 -14.12 -1.70
C ASP A 155 13.00 -14.10 -3.11
N ALA A 156 11.99 -14.94 -3.32
CA ALA A 156 11.31 -15.06 -4.62
C ALA A 156 10.52 -13.80 -5.03
N GLY A 157 10.20 -12.91 -4.08
CA GLY A 157 9.52 -11.66 -4.37
C GLY A 157 9.01 -10.92 -3.14
N PRO A 158 8.19 -9.87 -3.33
CA PRO A 158 7.60 -9.14 -2.21
C PRO A 158 6.58 -10.00 -1.45
N ASN A 159 6.31 -9.67 -0.19
CA ASN A 159 5.09 -10.11 0.47
C ASN A 159 3.90 -9.40 -0.20
N LYS A 160 2.90 -10.16 -0.66
CA LYS A 160 1.75 -9.61 -1.40
C LYS A 160 0.49 -9.68 -0.56
N ILE A 161 -0.24 -8.58 -0.40
CA ILE A 161 -1.55 -8.55 0.25
C ILE A 161 -2.55 -8.05 -0.78
N ILE A 162 -3.48 -8.92 -1.19
CA ILE A 162 -4.33 -8.70 -2.36
C ILE A 162 -5.80 -8.85 -1.97
N GLY A 163 -6.59 -7.81 -2.23
CA GLY A 163 -8.03 -7.84 -2.05
C GLY A 163 -8.75 -8.46 -3.24
N TYR A 164 -9.88 -9.09 -2.96
CA TYR A 164 -10.81 -9.61 -3.96
C TYR A 164 -12.23 -9.74 -3.39
N GLY A 165 -13.21 -10.00 -4.26
CA GLY A 165 -14.63 -10.01 -3.92
C GLY A 165 -15.21 -11.41 -4.06
N THR A 166 -15.27 -11.92 -5.28
CA THR A 166 -15.84 -13.25 -5.57
C THR A 166 -14.75 -14.30 -5.68
N VAL A 167 -13.80 -14.09 -6.61
CA VAL A 167 -12.70 -15.01 -6.90
C VAL A 167 -11.37 -14.27 -6.88
N ARG A 168 -10.29 -14.95 -6.49
CA ARG A 168 -8.95 -14.36 -6.48
C ARG A 168 -8.62 -13.78 -7.85
N GLY A 169 -8.12 -12.53 -7.86
CA GLY A 169 -7.72 -11.83 -9.09
C GLY A 169 -8.86 -11.20 -9.89
N ASP A 170 -10.08 -11.11 -9.34
CA ASP A 170 -11.21 -10.44 -10.00
C ASP A 170 -11.09 -8.90 -10.11
N GLY A 171 -10.03 -8.30 -9.55
CA GLY A 171 -9.78 -6.87 -9.60
C GLY A 171 -10.65 -6.04 -8.66
N THR A 172 -11.56 -6.67 -7.92
CA THR A 172 -12.40 -5.98 -6.93
C THR A 172 -11.65 -5.75 -5.63
N ARG A 173 -12.06 -4.74 -4.85
CA ARG A 173 -11.36 -4.36 -3.63
C ARG A 173 -11.93 -5.05 -2.39
N ALA A 174 -11.03 -5.44 -1.50
CA ALA A 174 -11.38 -5.74 -0.10
C ALA A 174 -11.18 -4.49 0.76
N SER A 175 -11.86 -4.42 1.91
CA SER A 175 -11.74 -3.30 2.84
C SER A 175 -10.86 -3.68 4.04
N TRP A 176 -9.97 -2.77 4.44
CA TRP A 176 -9.24 -2.83 5.70
C TRP A 176 -9.41 -1.50 6.43
N THR A 177 -10.14 -1.54 7.53
CA THR A 177 -10.64 -0.34 8.20
C THR A 177 -10.43 -0.35 9.71
N THR A 178 -10.59 0.82 10.31
CA THR A 178 -10.72 0.99 11.75
C THR A 178 -11.75 2.07 12.08
N SER A 179 -12.38 1.95 13.25
CA SER A 179 -13.20 3.00 13.87
C SER A 179 -12.63 3.44 15.21
N SER A 180 -11.50 2.87 15.62
CA SER A 180 -10.84 3.17 16.89
C SER A 180 -10.03 4.45 16.78
N ASN A 181 -10.24 5.38 17.72
CA ASN A 181 -9.49 6.63 17.79
C ASN A 181 -7.99 6.37 18.01
N SER A 182 -7.16 7.17 17.32
CA SER A 182 -5.70 7.19 17.44
C SER A 182 -5.04 5.84 17.15
N VAL A 183 -5.69 4.96 16.39
CA VAL A 183 -5.13 3.69 15.94
C VAL A 183 -4.56 3.86 14.53
N ASP A 184 -3.26 3.59 14.38
CA ASP A 184 -2.67 3.39 13.07
C ASP A 184 -3.20 2.08 12.48
N LEU A 185 -3.51 2.05 11.19
CA LEU A 185 -3.99 0.83 10.56
C LEU A 185 -2.86 -0.20 10.42
N ILE A 186 -1.71 0.26 9.89
CA ILE A 186 -0.51 -0.57 9.66
C ILE A 186 0.73 0.18 10.14
N GLN A 187 1.58 -0.52 10.89
CA GLN A 187 2.89 -0.02 11.32
C GLN A 187 4.00 -0.83 10.65
N PHE A 188 4.90 -0.15 9.94
CA PHE A 188 6.06 -0.75 9.29
C PHE A 188 7.30 -0.54 10.14
N THR A 189 7.93 -1.63 10.58
CA THR A 189 9.15 -1.60 11.41
C THR A 189 10.30 -2.23 10.64
N GLN A 190 11.10 -1.40 9.95
CA GLN A 190 12.19 -1.85 9.06
C GLN A 190 11.74 -2.79 7.93
N ALA A 191 10.48 -2.65 7.50
CA ALA A 191 9.87 -3.55 6.54
C ALA A 191 10.42 -3.31 5.13
N LYS A 192 10.66 -4.40 4.39
CA LYS A 192 11.14 -4.36 3.00
C LYS A 192 10.33 -5.26 2.09
N GLY A 193 9.98 -4.77 0.90
CA GLY A 193 9.34 -5.56 -0.16
C GLY A 193 7.91 -5.96 0.17
N TYR A 194 7.01 -4.99 0.15
CA TYR A 194 5.57 -5.21 0.33
C TYR A 194 4.81 -4.72 -0.89
N TYR A 195 3.80 -5.48 -1.28
CA TYR A 195 2.93 -5.17 -2.40
C TYR A 195 1.47 -5.30 -1.96
N PHE A 196 0.77 -4.18 -1.89
CA PHE A 196 -0.66 -4.12 -1.62
C PHE A 196 -1.40 -3.91 -2.93
N GLN A 197 -2.43 -4.71 -3.18
CA GLN A 197 -3.24 -4.56 -4.39
C GLN A 197 -4.72 -4.72 -4.10
N ASN A 198 -5.54 -3.86 -4.73
CA ASN A 198 -7.00 -3.88 -4.60
C ASN A 198 -7.47 -3.82 -3.14
N ILE A 199 -6.88 -2.94 -2.32
CA ILE A 199 -7.31 -2.72 -0.94
C ILE A 199 -7.87 -1.31 -0.79
N GLU A 200 -9.01 -1.20 -0.14
CA GLU A 200 -9.50 0.04 0.43
C GLU A 200 -9.06 0.12 1.90
N PHE A 201 -8.13 1.03 2.18
CA PHE A 201 -7.74 1.40 3.52
C PHE A 201 -8.57 2.59 3.99
N SER A 202 -9.27 2.45 5.11
CA SER A 202 -10.11 3.53 5.62
C SER A 202 -10.09 3.67 7.14
N SER A 203 -10.49 4.84 7.62
CA SER A 203 -10.85 5.05 9.01
C SER A 203 -12.14 5.84 9.11
N SER A 204 -12.99 5.45 10.06
CA SER A 204 -14.22 6.18 10.44
C SER A 204 -14.12 6.76 11.86
N ALA A 205 -12.94 6.70 12.47
CA ALA A 205 -12.71 7.20 13.82
C ALA A 205 -12.86 8.74 13.87
N GLY A 206 -13.42 9.27 14.96
CA GLY A 206 -13.57 10.72 15.15
C GLY A 206 -12.24 11.44 15.38
N THR A 207 -11.23 10.73 15.87
CA THR A 207 -9.83 11.17 15.92
C THR A 207 -8.99 10.08 15.27
N PRO A 208 -8.86 10.08 13.94
CA PRO A 208 -8.20 8.98 13.24
C PRO A 208 -6.69 8.96 13.50
N GLY A 209 -6.11 7.75 13.53
CA GLY A 209 -4.66 7.56 13.45
C GLY A 209 -4.15 7.65 12.01
N PHE A 210 -2.97 7.09 11.74
CA PHE A 210 -2.40 7.05 10.39
C PHE A 210 -2.83 5.80 9.62
N GLY A 211 -2.90 5.87 8.30
CA GLY A 211 -3.15 4.69 7.48
C GLY A 211 -1.93 3.75 7.50
N LEU A 212 -0.87 4.15 6.79
CA LEU A 212 0.42 3.48 6.77
C LEU A 212 1.45 4.31 7.52
N ASN A 213 2.02 3.78 8.60
CA ASN A 213 3.00 4.47 9.42
C ASN A 213 4.37 3.75 9.40
N ALA A 214 5.43 4.44 8.98
CA ALA A 214 6.81 3.93 9.04
C ALA A 214 7.41 4.04 10.45
N LYS A 215 6.88 3.27 11.38
CA LYS A 215 7.22 3.35 12.81
C LYS A 215 8.56 2.66 13.15
N THR A 216 9.36 3.30 14.02
CA THR A 216 10.59 2.79 14.68
C THR A 216 11.88 2.60 13.86
N SER A 217 12.98 2.58 14.64
CA SER A 217 14.45 2.52 14.44
C SER A 217 15.15 2.44 13.07
N ASN A 218 14.49 2.14 11.95
CA ASN A 218 15.07 2.22 10.61
C ASN A 218 14.01 2.40 9.53
N ASN A 219 14.49 2.86 8.37
CA ASN A 219 13.67 3.08 7.18
C ASN A 219 13.01 1.79 6.65
N SER A 220 11.76 1.93 6.21
CA SER A 220 11.08 0.92 5.39
C SER A 220 11.25 1.26 3.91
N THR A 221 11.28 0.25 3.03
CA THR A 221 11.59 0.46 1.60
C THR A 221 10.93 -0.59 0.69
N GLY A 222 10.70 -0.23 -0.57
CA GLY A 222 10.07 -1.13 -1.54
C GLY A 222 8.63 -1.44 -1.15
N ILE A 223 7.89 -0.43 -0.71
CA ILE A 223 6.46 -0.52 -0.43
C ILE A 223 5.71 -0.07 -1.68
N VAL A 224 4.85 -0.93 -2.21
CA VAL A 224 4.06 -0.66 -3.43
C VAL A 224 2.59 -0.82 -3.11
N LEU A 225 1.81 0.16 -3.52
CA LEU A 225 0.35 0.14 -3.52
C LEU A 225 -0.11 0.21 -4.96
N ASP A 226 -0.96 -0.72 -5.36
CA ASP A 226 -1.53 -0.80 -6.70
C ASP A 226 -3.05 -0.90 -6.65
N ASN A 227 -3.75 0.02 -7.31
CA ASN A 227 -5.21 0.03 -7.33
C ASN A 227 -5.84 0.10 -5.92
N CYS A 228 -5.22 0.87 -5.02
CA CYS A 228 -5.66 1.02 -3.63
C CYS A 228 -6.37 2.36 -3.37
N LEU A 229 -7.28 2.37 -2.40
CA LEU A 229 -7.90 3.59 -1.86
C LEU A 229 -7.37 3.83 -0.45
N LEU A 230 -7.09 5.07 -0.09
CA LEU A 230 -6.67 5.45 1.27
C LEU A 230 -7.43 6.71 1.70
N HIS A 231 -8.24 6.62 2.76
CA HIS A 231 -9.05 7.76 3.19
C HIS A 231 -9.48 7.76 4.66
N GLY A 232 -9.91 8.91 5.17
CA GLY A 232 -10.45 9.06 6.52
C GLY A 232 -9.40 9.05 7.65
N PHE A 233 -8.11 9.05 7.31
CA PHE A 233 -7.01 9.03 8.28
C PHE A 233 -6.61 10.44 8.73
N ASN A 234 -5.78 10.56 9.78
CA ASN A 234 -5.06 11.81 10.00
C ASN A 234 -4.16 12.11 8.81
N LYS A 235 -3.35 11.11 8.44
CA LYS A 235 -2.57 11.04 7.20
C LYS A 235 -2.68 9.64 6.65
N ALA A 236 -2.93 9.50 5.35
CA ALA A 236 -2.99 8.17 4.75
C ALA A 236 -1.63 7.47 4.80
N ILE A 237 -0.55 8.23 4.60
CA ILE A 237 0.83 7.74 4.68
C ILE A 237 1.64 8.69 5.55
N ARG A 238 2.35 8.15 6.54
CA ARG A 238 3.26 8.89 7.43
C ARG A 238 4.65 8.24 7.46
N GLY A 239 5.66 9.04 7.12
CA GLY A 239 7.07 8.72 7.27
C GLY A 239 7.92 9.99 7.38
N ASP A 240 7.74 10.74 8.45
CA ASP A 240 8.11 12.17 8.59
C ASP A 240 9.35 12.45 9.47
N PHE A 241 10.10 11.42 9.84
CA PHE A 241 11.27 11.50 10.73
C PHE A 241 11.04 12.29 12.05
N SER A 242 9.79 12.51 12.48
CA SER A 242 9.41 13.34 13.65
C SER A 242 9.00 12.49 14.86
N GLY A 243 9.67 11.36 15.03
CA GLY A 243 9.30 10.28 15.96
C GLY A 243 9.02 8.95 15.25
N ASP A 244 8.79 9.02 13.94
CA ASP A 244 8.74 7.89 13.01
C ASP A 244 9.99 7.89 12.11
N PHE A 245 10.12 6.93 11.19
CA PHE A 245 11.17 6.87 10.16
C PHE A 245 10.53 7.12 8.79
N GLY A 246 11.33 7.30 7.74
CA GLY A 246 10.82 7.49 6.39
C GLY A 246 10.56 6.18 5.64
N PHE A 247 9.62 6.24 4.70
CA PHE A 247 9.62 5.31 3.58
C PHE A 247 10.66 5.79 2.56
N VAL A 248 11.79 5.08 2.44
CA VAL A 248 12.85 5.44 1.46
C VAL A 248 12.33 5.36 0.03
N SER A 249 11.46 4.39 -0.24
CA SER A 249 10.68 4.33 -1.47
C SER A 249 9.29 3.77 -1.19
N ILE A 250 8.28 4.59 -1.45
CA ILE A 250 6.89 4.16 -1.53
C ILE A 250 6.32 4.52 -2.90
N VAL A 251 5.71 3.54 -3.56
CA VAL A 251 5.12 3.68 -4.89
C VAL A 251 3.62 3.53 -4.77
N LEU A 252 2.89 4.50 -5.29
CA LEU A 252 1.45 4.48 -5.44
C LEU A 252 1.15 4.45 -6.93
N TYR A 253 0.57 3.36 -7.40
CA TYR A 253 0.18 3.16 -8.80
C TYR A 253 -1.32 2.97 -8.91
N ARG A 254 -2.02 3.81 -9.68
CA ARG A 254 -3.49 3.75 -9.81
C ARG A 254 -4.22 3.85 -8.47
N CYS A 255 -3.67 4.63 -7.55
CA CYS A 255 -4.21 4.79 -6.20
C CYS A 255 -5.01 6.09 -6.06
N ARG A 256 -5.91 6.12 -5.07
CA ARG A 256 -6.62 7.33 -4.65
C ARG A 256 -6.35 7.61 -3.17
N VAL A 257 -5.89 8.82 -2.85
CA VAL A 257 -5.65 9.28 -1.46
C VAL A 257 -6.51 10.51 -1.19
N TYR A 258 -7.46 10.43 -0.26
CA TYR A 258 -8.43 11.50 -0.09
C TYR A 258 -9.04 11.58 1.29
N SER A 259 -9.70 12.71 1.59
CA SER A 259 -10.47 12.92 2.82
C SER A 259 -9.69 12.60 4.11
N CYS A 260 -8.37 12.85 4.12
CA CYS A 260 -7.60 12.82 5.35
C CYS A 260 -7.84 14.11 6.15
N THR A 261 -7.82 14.06 7.47
CA THR A 261 -8.07 15.24 8.31
C THR A 261 -6.89 16.22 8.33
N SER A 262 -5.70 15.75 7.95
CA SER A 262 -4.49 16.57 7.74
C SER A 262 -3.99 16.31 6.31
N HIS A 263 -2.75 15.88 6.13
CA HIS A 263 -2.14 15.66 4.82
C HIS A 263 -2.58 14.34 4.18
N GLY A 264 -2.62 14.28 2.86
CA GLY A 264 -2.78 13.00 2.16
C GLY A 264 -1.58 12.10 2.41
N ILE A 265 -0.40 12.56 2.00
CA ILE A 265 0.88 11.87 2.16
C ILE A 265 1.85 12.79 2.87
N HIS A 266 2.42 12.36 3.99
CA HIS A 266 3.57 13.02 4.62
C HIS A 266 4.71 12.02 4.70
N ASN A 267 5.66 12.11 3.77
CA ASN A 267 6.80 11.21 3.72
C ASN A 267 8.03 11.98 3.27
N ASP A 268 9.08 11.89 4.07
CA ASP A 268 10.33 12.61 3.85
C ASP A 268 11.33 11.83 2.99
N GLY A 269 11.11 10.52 2.84
CA GLY A 269 11.83 9.71 1.86
C GLY A 269 11.23 9.79 0.45
N GLY A 270 11.58 8.83 -0.41
CA GLY A 270 11.11 8.79 -1.80
C GLY A 270 9.64 8.42 -1.91
N THR A 271 8.87 9.28 -2.58
CA THR A 271 7.43 9.12 -2.85
C THR A 271 7.19 9.17 -4.34
N PHE A 272 6.63 8.09 -4.90
CA PHE A 272 6.36 7.97 -6.34
C PHE A 272 4.86 7.81 -6.55
N LEU A 273 4.21 8.85 -7.06
CA LEU A 273 2.79 8.89 -7.38
C LEU A 273 2.62 8.72 -8.90
N LEU A 274 2.08 7.57 -9.31
CA LEU A 274 2.01 7.15 -10.71
C LEU A 274 0.56 6.86 -11.09
N ALA A 275 0.04 7.51 -12.12
CA ALA A 275 -1.33 7.30 -12.58
C ALA A 275 -2.37 7.37 -11.44
N SER A 276 -2.16 8.26 -10.47
CA SER A 276 -2.89 8.26 -9.19
C SER A 276 -3.54 9.60 -8.90
N TYR A 277 -4.40 9.63 -7.88
CA TYR A 277 -5.22 10.79 -7.57
C TYR A 277 -5.16 11.15 -6.08
N VAL A 278 -4.73 12.38 -5.75
CA VAL A 278 -4.66 12.89 -4.36
C VAL A 278 -5.52 14.13 -4.22
N HIS A 279 -6.57 14.08 -3.39
CA HIS A 279 -7.49 15.22 -3.29
C HIS A 279 -8.30 15.32 -1.99
N ASP A 280 -8.90 16.49 -1.77
CA ASP A 280 -9.82 16.75 -0.65
C ASP A 280 -9.25 16.38 0.73
N ASN A 281 -7.93 16.56 0.92
CA ASN A 281 -7.28 16.39 2.21
C ASN A 281 -7.28 17.71 2.98
N GLY A 282 -7.41 17.64 4.31
CA GLY A 282 -7.50 18.81 5.20
C GLY A 282 -6.22 19.65 5.32
N GLY A 283 -5.11 19.20 4.76
CA GLY A 283 -3.84 19.91 4.63
C GLY A 283 -3.29 19.78 3.21
N ASP A 284 -1.97 19.65 3.09
CA ASP A 284 -1.30 19.39 1.80
C ASP A 284 -1.65 18.02 1.19
N GLY A 285 -1.64 17.92 -0.14
CA GLY A 285 -1.75 16.64 -0.85
C GLY A 285 -0.55 15.74 -0.58
N ILE A 286 0.65 16.24 -0.88
CA ILE A 286 1.94 15.61 -0.55
C ILE A 286 2.78 16.61 0.23
N LEU A 287 3.25 16.21 1.40
CA LEU A 287 4.21 16.93 2.22
C LEU A 287 5.50 16.13 2.36
N GLN A 288 6.62 16.76 2.03
CA GLN A 288 7.97 16.30 2.31
C GLN A 288 8.67 17.43 3.06
N GLY A 289 8.65 17.42 4.40
CA GLY A 289 9.10 18.57 5.16
C GLY A 289 8.97 18.49 6.68
N ASN A 290 9.78 19.37 7.32
CA ASN A 290 9.66 19.91 8.69
C ASN A 290 10.59 19.37 9.79
N GLN A 291 11.71 18.68 9.51
CA GLN A 291 12.60 18.17 10.58
C GLN A 291 14.10 18.37 10.30
N SER A 292 14.93 18.10 11.33
CA SER A 292 16.38 18.39 11.36
C SER A 292 17.28 17.15 11.22
N SER A 293 16.75 16.00 10.77
CA SER A 293 17.52 14.75 10.58
C SER A 293 17.29 14.08 9.21
N MET A 294 16.89 14.86 8.22
CA MET A 294 16.22 14.33 7.04
C MET A 294 17.19 13.74 6.00
N LYS A 295 16.75 12.68 5.31
CA LYS A 295 17.50 12.04 4.23
C LYS A 295 17.09 12.63 2.86
N PRO A 296 17.94 12.51 1.82
CA PRO A 296 17.54 12.84 0.46
C PRO A 296 16.31 12.00 0.07
N GLY A 297 15.33 12.65 -0.55
CA GLY A 297 14.07 12.03 -0.95
C GLY A 297 13.52 12.72 -2.18
N VAL A 298 12.88 11.94 -3.05
CA VAL A 298 12.33 12.39 -4.32
C VAL A 298 10.82 12.34 -4.24
N ILE A 299 10.14 13.40 -4.66
CA ILE A 299 8.73 13.32 -5.00
C ILE A 299 8.64 13.23 -6.52
N LEU A 300 8.17 12.10 -7.04
CA LEU A 300 7.79 11.98 -8.45
C LEU A 300 6.27 11.91 -8.54
N VAL A 301 5.69 12.83 -9.29
CA VAL A 301 4.28 12.85 -9.68
C VAL A 301 4.23 12.69 -11.18
N TRP A 302 3.69 11.56 -11.64
CA TRP A 302 3.60 11.24 -13.06
C TRP A 302 2.21 10.73 -13.42
N ARG A 303 1.60 11.30 -14.47
CA ARG A 303 0.25 10.95 -14.96
C ARG A 303 -0.81 11.02 -13.89
N SER A 304 -0.65 11.95 -12.95
CA SER A 304 -1.43 11.99 -11.72
C SER A 304 -2.16 13.32 -11.58
N VAL A 305 -3.20 13.32 -10.76
CA VAL A 305 -3.97 14.52 -10.41
C VAL A 305 -3.78 14.81 -8.92
N ILE A 306 -3.50 16.05 -8.57
CA ILE A 306 -3.46 16.52 -7.18
C ILE A 306 -4.36 17.75 -7.07
N LYS A 307 -5.52 17.62 -6.40
CA LYS A 307 -6.50 18.72 -6.38
C LYS A 307 -7.15 18.99 -5.04
N SER A 308 -7.65 20.21 -4.85
CA SER A 308 -8.63 20.53 -3.78
C SER A 308 -8.17 20.12 -2.38
N ASN A 309 -6.86 20.03 -2.17
CA ASN A 309 -6.30 19.89 -0.84
C ASN A 309 -6.36 21.27 -0.18
N ALA A 310 -6.74 21.33 1.10
CA ALA A 310 -6.92 22.61 1.79
C ALA A 310 -5.59 23.39 1.93
N GLY A 311 -4.46 22.68 1.92
CA GLY A 311 -3.11 23.25 1.85
C GLY A 311 -2.57 23.30 0.42
N LYS A 312 -1.29 22.96 0.26
CA LYS A 312 -0.59 22.91 -1.02
C LYS A 312 -0.83 21.60 -1.77
N GLY A 313 -0.64 21.59 -3.08
CA GLY A 313 -0.67 20.34 -3.85
C GLY A 313 0.54 19.46 -3.48
N VAL A 314 1.73 19.94 -3.81
CA VAL A 314 3.01 19.35 -3.43
C VAL A 314 3.81 20.37 -2.61
N ASN A 315 4.13 20.02 -1.37
CA ASN A 315 4.91 20.82 -0.44
C ASN A 315 6.26 20.17 -0.16
N CYS A 316 7.32 20.69 -0.79
CA CYS A 316 8.69 20.24 -0.57
C CYS A 316 9.47 21.28 0.26
N GLN A 317 9.65 20.98 1.53
CA GLN A 317 10.28 21.86 2.52
C GLN A 317 11.53 21.22 3.09
N MET A 318 12.68 21.90 3.02
CA MET A 318 13.86 21.57 3.80
C MET A 318 14.12 22.63 4.86
N GLN A 319 14.63 22.21 6.01
CA GLN A 319 15.17 23.14 6.99
C GLN A 319 16.53 23.67 6.51
N ALA A 320 16.82 24.95 6.73
CA ALA A 320 17.99 25.65 6.17
C ALA A 320 19.35 25.08 6.61
N ASP A 321 19.40 24.30 7.70
CA ASP A 321 20.63 23.89 8.36
C ASP A 321 21.17 22.52 7.90
N GLU A 322 20.50 21.84 6.96
CA GLU A 322 20.89 20.49 6.53
C GLU A 322 21.75 20.51 5.25
N ALA A 323 23.06 20.31 5.41
CA ALA A 323 24.04 20.33 4.33
C ALA A 323 23.93 19.14 3.32
N ASN A 324 23.11 18.11 3.55
CA ASN A 324 23.29 16.79 2.90
C ASN A 324 22.05 16.13 2.27
N GLY A 325 20.89 16.78 2.20
CA GLY A 325 19.64 16.12 1.78
C GLY A 325 19.03 16.65 0.49
N ALA A 326 19.55 16.29 -0.69
CA ALA A 326 18.94 16.74 -1.94
C ALA A 326 17.46 16.35 -2.06
N ARG A 327 16.57 17.34 -2.29
CA ARG A 327 15.15 17.14 -2.61
C ARG A 327 14.76 17.80 -3.90
N PHE A 328 13.94 17.10 -4.65
CA PHE A 328 13.59 17.49 -6.00
C PHE A 328 12.18 16.96 -6.30
N PRO A 329 11.16 17.83 -6.23
CA PRO A 329 9.87 17.49 -6.77
C PRO A 329 9.96 17.45 -8.30
N ILE A 330 9.46 16.36 -8.86
CA ILE A 330 9.36 16.11 -10.30
C ILE A 330 7.88 15.91 -10.60
N VAL A 331 7.32 16.80 -11.41
CA VAL A 331 5.94 16.76 -11.87
C VAL A 331 5.98 16.62 -13.39
N ILE A 332 5.51 15.50 -13.91
CA ILE A 332 5.52 15.23 -15.35
C ILE A 332 4.15 14.76 -15.75
N GLU A 333 3.61 15.29 -16.84
CA GLU A 333 2.32 14.84 -17.37
C GLU A 333 1.32 14.77 -16.23
N SER A 334 1.06 15.85 -15.50
CA SER A 334 0.23 15.80 -14.30
C SER A 334 -0.53 17.09 -14.09
N ASP A 335 -1.62 17.00 -13.33
CA ASP A 335 -2.50 18.14 -13.06
C ASP A 335 -2.44 18.52 -11.58
N LEU A 336 -2.15 19.78 -11.30
CA LEU A 336 -2.21 20.35 -9.96
C LEU A 336 -3.26 21.46 -9.94
N LEU A 337 -4.36 21.23 -9.24
CA LEU A 337 -5.59 21.96 -9.46
C LEU A 337 -6.24 22.42 -8.15
N ASN A 338 -6.62 23.70 -8.04
CA ASN A 338 -7.51 24.16 -6.96
C ASN A 338 -7.03 23.81 -5.54
N ASN A 339 -5.72 23.78 -5.29
CA ASN A 339 -5.20 23.58 -3.94
C ASN A 339 -5.25 24.92 -3.18
N GLY A 340 -5.62 24.89 -1.89
CA GLY A 340 -5.88 26.10 -1.08
C GLY A 340 -4.65 27.00 -0.87
N GLY A 341 -3.45 26.44 -0.99
CA GLY A 341 -2.17 27.16 -1.05
C GLY A 341 -1.57 27.16 -2.46
N ASP A 342 -0.28 26.92 -2.55
CA ASP A 342 0.42 26.78 -3.83
C ASP A 342 0.19 25.38 -4.43
N ASN A 343 0.21 25.27 -5.76
CA ASN A 343 0.11 23.97 -6.39
C ASN A 343 1.41 23.17 -6.21
N LEU A 344 2.56 23.81 -6.47
CA LEU A 344 3.88 23.26 -6.16
C LEU A 344 4.67 24.28 -5.34
N TYR A 345 5.03 23.91 -4.12
CA TYR A 345 5.78 24.75 -3.19
C TYR A 345 7.13 24.14 -2.86
N VAL A 346 8.14 24.99 -2.87
CA VAL A 346 9.53 24.61 -2.61
C VAL A 346 10.21 25.63 -1.72
N GLN A 347 10.78 25.15 -0.60
CA GLN A 347 11.50 25.95 0.40
C GLN A 347 12.68 25.17 1.00
N GLY A 348 13.71 25.86 1.50
CA GLY A 348 14.89 25.27 2.15
C GLY A 348 16.12 25.17 1.27
N ASN A 349 16.81 24.03 1.25
CA ASN A 349 17.92 23.76 0.32
C ASN A 349 17.61 22.63 -0.71
N PRO A 350 16.43 22.59 -1.35
CA PRO A 350 16.16 21.62 -2.40
C PRO A 350 17.03 21.91 -3.62
N THR A 351 17.35 20.84 -4.35
CA THR A 351 18.38 20.89 -5.40
C THR A 351 17.82 21.27 -6.75
N GLY A 352 16.52 21.06 -6.98
CA GLY A 352 15.89 21.39 -8.25
C GLY A 352 14.38 21.25 -8.26
N ILE A 353 13.76 21.74 -9.33
CA ILE A 353 12.35 21.55 -9.65
C ILE A 353 12.28 21.12 -11.11
N ILE A 354 11.50 20.07 -11.37
CA ILE A 354 11.11 19.69 -12.72
C ILE A 354 9.58 19.72 -12.80
N ALA A 355 9.03 20.54 -13.70
CA ALA A 355 7.62 20.47 -14.05
C ALA A 355 7.47 20.55 -15.57
N ILE A 356 6.95 19.49 -16.18
CA ILE A 356 6.89 19.36 -17.64
C ILE A 356 5.53 18.81 -18.07
N ASN A 357 4.99 19.32 -19.18
CA ASN A 357 3.76 18.83 -19.80
C ASN A 357 2.63 18.72 -18.78
N SER A 358 2.41 19.75 -17.97
CA SER A 358 1.50 19.70 -16.83
C SER A 358 0.52 20.87 -16.83
N ILE A 359 -0.65 20.69 -16.22
CA ILE A 359 -1.62 21.77 -16.03
C ILE A 359 -1.56 22.22 -14.57
N ILE A 360 -1.30 23.51 -14.38
CA ILE A 360 -1.24 24.14 -13.06
C ILE A 360 -2.29 25.25 -13.01
N ASP A 361 -3.41 24.95 -12.35
CA ASP A 361 -4.61 25.76 -12.37
C ASP A 361 -5.11 26.09 -10.97
N SER A 362 -5.57 27.33 -10.78
CA SER A 362 -6.41 27.77 -9.67
C SER A 362 -5.79 27.55 -8.29
N ALA A 363 -4.47 27.71 -8.15
CA ALA A 363 -3.86 27.74 -6.81
C ALA A 363 -4.42 28.91 -5.97
N GLY A 364 -4.66 28.66 -4.68
CA GLY A 364 -4.96 29.73 -3.72
C GLY A 364 -3.77 30.66 -3.47
N GLY A 365 -2.55 30.21 -3.80
CA GLY A 365 -1.33 31.01 -3.84
C GLY A 365 -0.75 31.10 -5.26
N TYR A 366 0.50 30.67 -5.44
CA TYR A 366 1.15 30.57 -6.72
C TYR A 366 0.93 29.20 -7.39
N GLY A 367 1.06 29.16 -8.72
CA GLY A 367 1.18 27.89 -9.43
C GLY A 367 2.43 27.12 -8.98
N ILE A 368 3.60 27.73 -9.14
CA ILE A 368 4.88 27.25 -8.58
C ILE A 368 5.47 28.33 -7.69
N ASN A 369 5.57 28.06 -6.40
CA ASN A 369 6.18 28.94 -5.41
C ASN A 369 7.55 28.43 -5.00
N ASN A 370 8.59 29.13 -5.41
CA ASN A 370 9.94 28.88 -4.96
C ASN A 370 10.40 29.99 -4.01
N LEU A 371 10.72 29.66 -2.76
CA LEU A 371 11.22 30.63 -1.78
C LEU A 371 12.74 30.67 -1.66
N LEU A 372 13.48 30.05 -2.58
CA LEU A 372 14.94 30.02 -2.51
C LEU A 372 15.60 31.15 -3.28
N SER A 373 16.75 31.58 -2.75
CA SER A 373 17.69 32.47 -3.44
C SER A 373 18.67 31.72 -4.35
N TYR A 374 18.79 30.39 -4.25
CA TYR A 374 19.77 29.59 -5.00
C TYR A 374 19.19 28.26 -5.47
N PHE A 375 19.53 27.85 -6.70
CA PHE A 375 19.13 26.58 -7.30
C PHE A 375 20.31 25.91 -7.99
N MET A 376 20.38 24.58 -7.94
CA MET A 376 21.31 23.86 -8.80
C MET A 376 20.74 23.67 -10.22
N PHE A 377 19.43 23.39 -10.38
CA PHE A 377 18.79 23.29 -11.70
C PHE A 377 17.26 23.47 -11.67
N GLN A 378 16.70 24.05 -12.74
CA GLN A 378 15.25 24.21 -12.93
C GLN A 378 14.90 23.78 -14.36
N VAL A 379 13.91 22.90 -14.51
CA VAL A 379 13.38 22.50 -15.81
C VAL A 379 11.88 22.69 -15.80
N LEU A 380 11.45 23.82 -16.36
CA LEU A 380 10.05 24.06 -16.69
C LEU A 380 9.87 23.97 -18.20
N GLY A 381 8.83 23.28 -18.66
CA GLY A 381 8.55 23.20 -20.08
C GLY A 381 7.14 22.75 -20.37
N SER A 382 6.47 23.49 -21.24
CA SER A 382 5.12 23.17 -21.68
C SER A 382 4.21 23.03 -20.46
N ILE A 383 4.05 24.10 -19.70
CA ILE A 383 3.06 24.15 -18.61
C ILE A 383 1.88 24.99 -19.06
N ALA A 384 0.67 24.49 -18.81
CA ALA A 384 -0.55 25.25 -19.00
C ALA A 384 -0.94 25.94 -17.68
N TRP A 385 -0.98 27.26 -17.71
CA TRP A 385 -1.23 28.10 -16.54
C TRP A 385 -2.63 28.70 -16.57
N ARG A 386 -3.32 28.68 -15.43
CA ARG A 386 -4.62 29.35 -15.30
C ARG A 386 -4.91 29.76 -13.87
N ALA A 387 -5.48 30.96 -13.71
CA ALA A 387 -6.18 31.41 -12.50
C ALA A 387 -5.47 31.23 -11.14
N ASN A 388 -4.13 31.20 -11.11
CA ASN A 388 -3.38 31.16 -9.85
C ASN A 388 -3.51 32.52 -9.15
N THR A 389 -3.90 32.52 -7.87
CA THR A 389 -4.34 33.73 -7.15
C THR A 389 -3.25 34.78 -7.04
N THR A 390 -2.02 34.38 -6.72
CA THR A 390 -0.90 35.33 -6.56
C THR A 390 -0.18 35.57 -7.88
N ALA A 391 0.37 34.51 -8.47
CA ALA A 391 0.92 34.50 -9.82
C ALA A 391 1.17 33.05 -10.26
N ASP A 392 1.49 32.83 -11.53
CA ASP A 392 1.83 31.50 -12.00
C ASP A 392 3.14 30.98 -11.40
N THR A 393 4.13 31.86 -11.23
CA THR A 393 5.44 31.50 -10.65
C THR A 393 5.94 32.56 -9.67
N ASN A 394 6.77 32.13 -8.70
CA ASN A 394 7.59 32.96 -7.83
C ASN A 394 9.03 32.45 -7.83
N ASN A 395 10.03 33.28 -8.11
CA ASN A 395 11.45 32.92 -8.23
C ASN A 395 11.74 31.71 -9.14
N VAL A 396 10.89 31.47 -10.15
CA VAL A 396 11.12 30.51 -11.22
C VAL A 396 10.67 31.17 -12.54
N PRO A 397 11.53 31.22 -13.57
CA PRO A 397 11.15 31.78 -14.87
C PRO A 397 10.20 30.81 -15.60
N LYS A 398 9.21 31.36 -16.29
CA LYS A 398 8.37 30.58 -17.20
C LYS A 398 9.16 30.10 -18.41
N SER A 399 8.74 28.99 -18.99
CA SER A 399 9.31 28.48 -20.23
C SER A 399 8.70 29.18 -21.46
N PRO A 400 9.44 29.40 -22.56
CA PRO A 400 8.87 29.86 -23.82
C PRO A 400 7.81 28.93 -24.41
N SER A 401 7.78 27.64 -24.03
CA SER A 401 6.77 26.68 -24.46
C SER A 401 5.52 26.64 -23.57
N ASP A 402 5.47 27.44 -22.51
CA ASP A 402 4.30 27.51 -21.64
C ASP A 402 3.12 28.22 -22.32
N VAL A 403 1.90 27.84 -21.93
CA VAL A 403 0.67 28.45 -22.42
C VAL A 403 -0.14 29.06 -21.27
N THR A 404 -0.65 30.26 -21.48
CA THR A 404 -1.62 30.87 -20.55
C THR A 404 -3.02 30.59 -21.07
N LEU A 405 -3.85 29.97 -20.24
CA LEU A 405 -5.22 29.60 -20.61
C LEU A 405 -6.20 30.74 -20.29
N THR A 406 -7.20 30.92 -21.15
CA THR A 406 -8.30 31.88 -20.98
C THR A 406 -9.60 31.23 -20.50
N GLY A 407 -9.65 29.90 -20.41
CA GLY A 407 -10.82 29.13 -20.00
C GLY A 407 -10.45 27.78 -19.39
N ASP A 408 -11.45 27.06 -18.87
CA ASP A 408 -11.23 25.75 -18.25
C ASP A 408 -10.81 24.72 -19.28
N PRO A 409 -9.66 24.03 -19.12
CA PRO A 409 -9.20 23.10 -20.14
C PRO A 409 -9.98 21.78 -20.14
N PHE A 410 -10.75 21.48 -19.10
CA PHE A 410 -11.35 20.16 -18.90
C PHE A 410 -12.79 20.07 -19.40
N THR A 411 -13.21 18.85 -19.77
CA THR A 411 -14.59 18.54 -20.17
C THR A 411 -15.55 18.69 -19.00
N ALA A 412 -15.24 18.07 -17.85
CA ALA A 412 -16.09 18.12 -16.65
C ALA A 412 -15.31 17.87 -15.35
N ARG A 413 -14.40 18.80 -15.00
CA ARG A 413 -13.55 18.68 -13.78
C ARG A 413 -14.33 18.51 -12.46
N GLY A 414 -15.59 18.96 -12.41
CA GLY A 414 -16.45 18.86 -11.24
C GLY A 414 -16.93 17.43 -10.96
N SER A 415 -16.92 16.57 -11.98
CA SER A 415 -17.23 15.14 -11.89
C SER A 415 -15.98 14.26 -12.06
N ASP A 416 -14.80 14.81 -11.74
CA ASP A 416 -13.49 14.14 -11.89
C ASP A 416 -13.14 13.71 -13.33
N ASP A 417 -13.73 14.34 -14.35
CA ASP A 417 -13.34 14.15 -15.76
C ASP A 417 -12.32 15.22 -16.19
N PHE A 418 -11.06 14.80 -16.24
CA PHE A 418 -9.91 15.62 -16.64
C PHE A 418 -9.53 15.46 -18.12
N THR A 419 -10.42 14.94 -18.96
CA THR A 419 -10.20 14.97 -20.42
C THR A 419 -10.22 16.42 -20.93
N LEU A 420 -9.39 16.72 -21.94
CA LEU A 420 -9.29 18.06 -22.51
C LEU A 420 -10.49 18.40 -23.42
N ASN A 421 -11.16 19.53 -23.18
CA ASN A 421 -12.29 19.99 -24.00
C ASN A 421 -11.86 20.67 -25.31
N SER A 422 -12.80 20.96 -26.21
CA SER A 422 -12.53 21.56 -27.53
C SER A 422 -12.39 23.09 -27.55
N THR A 423 -12.50 23.75 -26.40
CA THR A 423 -12.60 25.22 -26.31
C THR A 423 -11.27 25.92 -26.65
N ALA A 424 -11.34 26.92 -27.54
CA ALA A 424 -10.19 27.75 -27.92
C ALA A 424 -9.67 28.55 -26.72
N GLY A 425 -8.34 28.63 -26.56
CA GLY A 425 -7.71 29.25 -25.39
C GLY A 425 -7.78 28.41 -24.11
N ALA A 426 -8.38 27.21 -24.16
CA ALA A 426 -8.48 26.28 -23.04
C ALA A 426 -7.94 24.90 -23.45
N GLY A 427 -8.78 23.84 -23.48
CA GLY A 427 -8.32 22.48 -23.78
C GLY A 427 -7.72 22.33 -25.18
N ALA A 428 -8.17 23.14 -26.15
CA ALA A 428 -7.54 23.19 -27.48
C ALA A 428 -6.12 23.78 -27.45
N ALA A 429 -5.85 24.76 -26.58
CA ALA A 429 -4.53 25.35 -26.43
C ALA A 429 -3.55 24.35 -25.78
N CYS A 430 -4.03 23.59 -24.79
CA CYS A 430 -3.27 22.48 -24.21
C CYS A 430 -2.86 21.44 -25.27
N ARG A 431 -3.82 20.99 -26.11
CA ARG A 431 -3.51 20.03 -27.18
C ARG A 431 -2.49 20.53 -28.19
N ALA A 432 -2.51 21.83 -28.52
CA ALA A 432 -1.61 22.42 -29.50
C ALA A 432 -0.12 22.33 -29.12
N ILE A 433 0.18 22.26 -27.81
CA ILE A 433 1.56 22.15 -27.30
C ILE A 433 1.91 20.75 -26.79
N GLY A 434 1.05 19.75 -27.06
CA GLY A 434 1.28 18.36 -26.65
C GLY A 434 1.08 18.11 -25.15
N GLN A 435 0.22 18.89 -24.48
CA GLN A 435 -0.18 18.58 -23.10
C GLN A 435 -0.86 17.20 -23.03
N PRO A 436 -0.73 16.49 -21.90
CA PRO A 436 -1.34 15.19 -21.66
C PRO A 436 -2.85 15.23 -21.94
N VAL A 437 -3.32 14.22 -22.67
CA VAL A 437 -4.63 14.26 -23.35
C VAL A 437 -5.73 13.61 -22.53
N VAL A 438 -5.37 12.75 -21.54
CA VAL A 438 -6.27 12.03 -20.63
C VAL A 438 -5.51 11.63 -19.34
N PHE A 439 -6.09 11.90 -18.18
CA PHE A 439 -5.62 11.45 -16.86
C PHE A 439 -6.58 10.41 -16.26
N PRO A 440 -6.13 9.56 -15.32
CA PRO A 440 -6.74 8.25 -15.13
C PRO A 440 -8.19 8.33 -14.63
N PRO A 441 -9.09 7.47 -15.14
CA PRO A 441 -10.43 7.27 -14.57
C PRO A 441 -10.39 6.57 -13.20
#